data_AF-A0A7Z2VKH6-F1
#
_entry.id   AF-A0A7Z2VKH6-F1
#
_cell.length_a   1.000
_cell.length_b   1.000
_cell.length_c   1.000
_cell.angle_alpha   90.00
_cell.angle_beta   90.00
_cell.angle_gamma   90.00
#
_symmetry.space_group_name_H-M   'P 1'
#
loop_
_entity.id
_entity.type
_entity.pdbx_description
1 polymer ?
#
loop_
_entity_poly.entity_id
_entity_poly.type
_entity_poly.pdbx_seq_one_letter_code
_entity_poly.pdbx_strand_id
1 'polypeptide(L)'
;MDLDAIEKWLRQHPLLQGIPDNEIEMVARSIEVHTFEPESYLFVENDPSSDCYILVQGRVSVTSRNLVGQTLTLAELGAGEIVGEMGLLRRAPRSASIEAMEQVVAIRLDYSLFERLADQSPLFYQSMLVNVRLRYIHSLLRKATIWSTIPDSELRGIAEITQLESLKQGHTIVRKGETITSLYMISSGSVEIRSKGKHAVLREGDFFGETELLTDLPAFYEVKVLEDCELLTLDQSFFHSILTYYKPVKHQLLTMLSIRNPALLKSVVVPYNPEELQPAELDKQNQLPQAKDKWITYLLLLGCGFVGLSILAFFVSNLGIRIAVLLMGGLFGPVTFVAYVRNQQILGFRGYRLAMIFLLTGLVAIPAAFALERLWMVAPSVAPPFLGSFYNPIIVAIVEECCKLLVFFILLRRHQVRFLMDAIVFGAAAGMGFAAIESILYGWTNLQSDSSLSMLVVLWVRTLLSPFGHGTWTAIAAVGLWMGLAKHTTLQIQPRNQWAKIGMFSGLFAVSLGLHTLWNYSYPSGSFRLLAMGAIGAIGIGLLLGLIRRGRQLEFGTLRALNPEDTRVGGSSSRADLVCNGCGTYSPPNSRYCTRCGQALRIRAVGK
;
A
#
# COMPACT_ATOMS: atom_id res chain seq x y z
N MET A 1 -33.63 -35.71 21.11
CA MET A 1 -33.17 -36.31 22.38
C MET A 1 -34.35 -36.37 23.33
N ASP A 2 -34.48 -37.44 24.11
CA ASP A 2 -35.43 -37.47 25.23
C ASP A 2 -34.85 -36.73 26.45
N LEU A 3 -35.70 -36.44 27.45
CA LEU A 3 -35.33 -35.67 28.64
C LEU A 3 -34.22 -36.37 29.44
N ASP A 4 -34.30 -37.69 29.59
CA ASP A 4 -33.34 -38.49 30.34
C ASP A 4 -31.95 -38.45 29.71
N ALA A 5 -31.85 -38.48 28.37
CA ALA A 5 -30.58 -38.32 27.67
C ALA A 5 -30.00 -36.91 27.85
N ILE A 6 -30.84 -35.86 27.85
CA ILE A 6 -30.40 -34.48 28.08
C ILE A 6 -29.86 -34.34 29.50
N GLU A 7 -30.59 -34.80 30.51
CA GLU A 7 -30.14 -34.74 31.90
C GLU A 7 -28.82 -35.49 32.08
N LYS A 8 -28.72 -36.71 31.56
CA LYS A 8 -27.49 -37.50 31.63
C LYS A 8 -26.32 -36.78 30.98
N TRP A 9 -26.55 -36.16 29.81
CA TRP A 9 -25.52 -35.41 29.09
C TRP A 9 -25.08 -34.16 29.88
N LEU A 10 -26.02 -33.38 30.42
CA LEU A 10 -25.73 -32.18 31.21
C LEU A 10 -24.91 -32.51 32.46
N ARG A 11 -25.26 -33.60 33.18
CA ARG A 11 -24.52 -34.06 34.38
C ARG A 11 -23.08 -34.48 34.07
N GLN A 12 -22.82 -34.97 32.87
CA GLN A 12 -21.50 -35.42 32.43
C GLN A 12 -20.65 -34.28 31.84
N HIS A 13 -21.28 -33.16 31.49
CA HIS A 13 -20.61 -32.09 30.78
C HIS A 13 -19.57 -31.37 31.68
N PRO A 14 -18.29 -31.27 31.26
CA PRO A 14 -17.23 -30.70 32.10
C PRO A 14 -17.51 -29.28 32.61
N LEU A 15 -18.11 -28.43 31.78
CA LEU A 15 -18.43 -27.05 32.15
C LEU A 15 -19.57 -26.94 33.18
N LEU A 16 -20.43 -27.95 33.28
CA LEU A 16 -21.61 -27.94 34.16
C LEU A 16 -21.38 -28.72 35.45
N GLN A 17 -20.14 -29.17 35.69
CA GLN A 17 -19.79 -29.83 36.94
C GLN A 17 -19.97 -28.87 38.12
N GLY A 18 -20.57 -29.38 39.20
CA GLY A 18 -20.84 -28.62 40.41
C GLY A 18 -22.17 -27.86 40.40
N ILE A 19 -22.97 -27.95 39.33
CA ILE A 19 -24.36 -27.48 39.34
C ILE A 19 -25.22 -28.50 40.12
N PRO A 20 -26.05 -28.08 41.08
CA PRO A 20 -26.93 -28.97 41.83
C PRO A 20 -27.87 -29.77 40.92
N ASP A 21 -28.12 -31.04 41.28
CA ASP A 21 -28.93 -31.97 40.47
C ASP A 21 -30.35 -31.45 40.20
N ASN A 22 -30.97 -30.80 41.19
CA ASN A 22 -32.28 -30.17 41.05
C ASN A 22 -32.29 -29.02 40.03
N GLU A 23 -31.18 -28.29 39.91
CA GLU A 23 -31.03 -27.23 38.90
C GLU A 23 -30.83 -27.84 37.51
N ILE A 24 -30.03 -28.92 37.39
CA ILE A 24 -29.86 -29.65 36.12
C ILE A 24 -31.21 -30.20 35.62
N GLU A 25 -32.02 -30.80 36.49
CA GLU A 25 -33.36 -31.30 36.14
C GLU A 25 -34.28 -30.17 35.66
N MET A 26 -34.27 -29.03 36.34
CA MET A 26 -35.07 -27.87 35.93
C MET A 26 -34.60 -27.28 34.59
N VAL A 27 -33.28 -27.17 34.41
CA VAL A 27 -32.64 -26.68 33.18
C VAL A 27 -32.97 -27.62 32.02
N ALA A 28 -32.87 -28.93 32.22
CA ALA A 28 -33.20 -29.95 31.21
C ALA A 28 -34.66 -29.85 30.73
N ARG A 29 -35.61 -29.56 31.63
CA ARG A 29 -37.02 -29.37 31.29
C ARG A 29 -37.30 -28.10 30.47
N SER A 30 -36.40 -27.12 30.53
CA SER A 30 -36.57 -25.80 29.92
C SER A 30 -35.68 -25.60 28.67
N ILE A 31 -34.82 -26.56 28.38
CA ILE A 31 -33.88 -26.50 27.25
C ILE A 31 -34.60 -26.82 25.93
N GLU A 32 -34.31 -26.01 24.92
CA GLU A 32 -34.67 -26.31 23.53
C GLU A 32 -33.49 -26.98 22.82
N VAL A 33 -33.75 -28.10 22.15
CA VAL A 33 -32.77 -28.75 21.27
C VAL A 33 -33.04 -28.33 19.84
N HIS A 34 -32.04 -27.72 19.21
CA HIS A 34 -32.11 -27.28 17.81
C HIS A 34 -31.23 -28.17 16.94
N THR A 35 -31.66 -28.38 15.70
CA THR A 35 -30.88 -29.09 14.67
C THR A 35 -30.64 -28.16 13.51
N PHE A 36 -29.39 -28.09 13.08
CA PHE A 36 -28.91 -27.25 12.00
C PHE A 36 -28.39 -28.14 10.88
N GLU A 37 -28.86 -27.89 9.66
CA GLU A 37 -28.39 -28.58 8.47
C GLU A 37 -26.98 -28.06 8.08
N PRO A 38 -26.18 -28.85 7.34
CA PRO A 38 -24.90 -28.38 6.82
C PRO A 38 -25.04 -27.05 6.06
N GLU A 39 -24.02 -26.19 6.16
CA GLU A 39 -23.95 -24.84 5.57
C GLU A 39 -24.94 -23.81 6.15
N SER A 40 -25.78 -24.20 7.11
CA SER A 40 -26.67 -23.26 7.79
C SER A 40 -25.94 -22.45 8.86
N TYR A 41 -26.33 -21.19 9.03
CA TYR A 41 -25.80 -20.32 10.06
C TYR A 41 -26.57 -20.49 11.37
N LEU A 42 -25.84 -20.78 12.45
CA LEU A 42 -26.35 -20.67 13.82
C LEU A 42 -26.42 -19.20 14.23
N PHE A 43 -25.38 -18.43 13.90
CA PHE A 43 -25.28 -16.99 14.15
C PHE A 43 -24.59 -16.29 12.99
N VAL A 44 -24.93 -15.02 12.78
CA VAL A 44 -24.26 -14.13 11.82
C VAL A 44 -23.56 -12.99 12.57
N GLU A 45 -22.32 -12.68 12.16
CA GLU A 45 -21.53 -11.60 12.74
C GLU A 45 -22.28 -10.26 12.73
N ASN A 46 -22.21 -9.52 13.85
CA ASN A 46 -22.89 -8.25 14.14
C ASN A 46 -24.40 -8.32 14.41
N ASP A 47 -25.04 -9.49 14.36
CA ASP A 47 -26.43 -9.60 14.82
C ASP A 47 -26.55 -9.37 16.33
N PRO A 48 -27.72 -8.96 16.84
CA PRO A 48 -27.98 -8.92 18.28
C PRO A 48 -27.76 -10.29 18.95
N SER A 49 -27.30 -10.29 20.20
CA SER A 49 -27.05 -11.51 20.97
C SER A 49 -28.15 -11.69 22.04
N SER A 50 -28.82 -12.84 22.02
CA SER A 50 -29.90 -13.18 22.98
C SER A 50 -29.78 -14.58 23.60
N ASP A 51 -29.01 -15.46 22.97
CA ASP A 51 -28.82 -16.85 23.36
C ASP A 51 -27.41 -17.35 23.00
N CYS A 52 -27.05 -18.52 23.52
CA CYS A 52 -25.90 -19.30 23.11
C CYS A 52 -26.31 -20.76 22.90
N TYR A 53 -25.43 -21.53 22.26
CA TYR A 53 -25.65 -22.95 22.00
C TYR A 53 -24.51 -23.78 22.59
N ILE A 54 -24.85 -24.89 23.22
CA ILE A 54 -23.88 -25.94 23.53
C ILE A 54 -24.02 -27.07 22.50
N LEU A 55 -22.94 -27.40 21.82
CA LEU A 55 -22.91 -28.38 20.75
C LEU A 55 -22.98 -29.80 21.34
N VAL A 56 -23.99 -30.57 20.96
CA VAL A 56 -24.16 -31.97 21.39
C VAL A 56 -23.55 -32.92 20.37
N GLN A 57 -23.76 -32.62 19.08
CA GLN A 57 -23.22 -33.37 17.95
C GLN A 57 -22.92 -32.42 16.79
N GLY A 58 -21.94 -32.78 15.97
CA GLY A 58 -21.58 -32.06 14.77
C GLY A 58 -20.37 -31.14 14.98
N ARG A 59 -20.02 -30.42 13.92
CA ARG A 59 -18.97 -29.39 13.91
C ARG A 59 -19.45 -28.10 13.29
N VAL A 60 -18.95 -26.99 13.81
CA VAL A 60 -19.20 -25.65 13.30
C VAL A 60 -17.89 -24.94 12.96
N SER A 61 -17.92 -24.08 11.96
CA SER A 61 -16.85 -23.15 11.62
C SER A 61 -17.16 -21.78 12.17
N VAL A 62 -16.22 -21.19 12.91
CA VAL A 62 -16.29 -19.82 13.41
C VAL A 62 -15.58 -18.91 12.43
N THR A 63 -16.30 -18.01 11.78
CA THR A 63 -15.74 -17.13 10.76
C THR A 63 -16.00 -15.66 11.06
N SER A 64 -15.10 -14.78 10.63
CA SER A 64 -15.28 -13.34 10.76
C SER A 64 -14.54 -12.59 9.66
N ARG A 65 -14.95 -11.35 9.39
CA ARG A 65 -14.25 -10.49 8.44
C ARG A 65 -13.14 -9.68 9.10
N ASN A 66 -11.97 -9.67 8.47
CA ASN A 66 -10.90 -8.75 8.84
C ASN A 66 -11.16 -7.32 8.33
N LEU A 67 -10.28 -6.39 8.67
CA LEU A 67 -10.39 -4.98 8.31
C LEU A 67 -10.45 -4.71 6.79
N VAL A 68 -9.95 -5.64 5.99
CA VAL A 68 -9.94 -5.56 4.52
C VAL A 68 -11.04 -6.43 3.89
N GLY A 69 -12.01 -6.89 4.68
CA GLY A 69 -13.20 -7.61 4.25
C GLY A 69 -12.93 -9.04 3.77
N GLN A 70 -11.81 -9.64 4.14
CA GLN A 70 -11.56 -11.06 3.91
C GLN A 70 -12.16 -11.87 5.04
N THR A 71 -12.84 -12.96 4.70
CA THR A 71 -13.34 -13.92 5.68
C THR A 71 -12.16 -14.74 6.20
N LEU A 72 -12.02 -14.78 7.53
CA LEU A 72 -11.05 -15.56 8.27
C LEU A 72 -11.79 -16.63 9.06
N THR A 73 -11.32 -17.87 9.00
CA THR A 73 -11.70 -18.91 9.95
C THR A 73 -10.92 -18.68 11.24
N LEU A 74 -11.63 -18.47 12.35
CA LEU A 74 -11.08 -18.22 13.68
C LEU A 74 -10.90 -19.51 14.50
N ALA A 75 -11.80 -20.48 14.31
CA ALA A 75 -11.77 -21.78 14.95
C ALA A 75 -12.74 -22.74 14.25
N GLU A 76 -12.52 -24.04 14.44
CA GLU A 76 -13.52 -25.09 14.21
C GLU A 76 -13.86 -25.67 15.57
N LEU A 77 -15.15 -25.75 15.89
CA LEU A 77 -15.64 -26.18 17.19
C LEU A 77 -16.53 -27.41 17.06
N GLY A 78 -16.47 -28.29 18.05
CA GLY A 78 -17.17 -29.58 18.04
C GLY A 78 -18.04 -29.84 19.26
N ALA A 79 -18.55 -31.08 19.36
CA ALA A 79 -19.35 -31.53 20.48
C ALA A 79 -18.69 -31.25 21.85
N GLY A 80 -19.46 -30.71 22.80
CA GLY A 80 -19.03 -30.26 24.11
C GLY A 80 -18.61 -28.78 24.17
N GLU A 81 -18.47 -28.10 23.03
CA GLU A 81 -18.13 -26.68 23.03
C GLU A 81 -19.37 -25.79 23.02
N ILE A 82 -19.24 -24.60 23.62
CA ILE A 82 -20.26 -23.56 23.63
C ILE A 82 -19.95 -22.51 22.56
N VAL A 83 -20.98 -21.96 21.91
CA VAL A 83 -20.89 -20.88 20.93
C VAL A 83 -21.93 -19.80 21.20
N GLY A 84 -21.57 -18.54 20.93
CA GLY A 84 -22.45 -17.38 21.15
C GLY A 84 -22.42 -16.81 22.57
N GLU A 85 -21.67 -17.44 23.47
CA GLU A 85 -21.47 -17.06 24.87
C GLU A 85 -20.83 -15.68 25.02
N MET A 86 -19.95 -15.29 24.08
CA MET A 86 -19.28 -13.99 24.09
C MET A 86 -20.27 -12.82 24.04
N GLY A 87 -21.33 -12.96 23.23
CA GLY A 87 -22.35 -11.93 23.05
C GLY A 87 -23.15 -11.68 24.32
N LEU A 88 -23.45 -12.75 25.07
CA LEU A 88 -24.16 -12.68 26.36
C LEU A 88 -23.29 -12.03 27.44
N LEU A 89 -22.07 -12.54 27.63
CA LEU A 89 -21.17 -12.08 28.69
C LEU A 89 -20.66 -10.65 28.48
N ARG A 90 -20.36 -10.26 27.25
CA ARG A 90 -19.89 -8.90 26.93
C ARG A 90 -21.03 -7.92 26.66
N ARG A 91 -22.29 -8.38 26.62
CA ARG A 91 -23.47 -7.59 26.22
C ARG A 91 -23.23 -6.85 24.90
N ALA A 92 -22.75 -7.60 23.91
CA ALA A 92 -22.33 -7.08 22.61
C ALA A 92 -23.00 -7.88 21.48
N PRO A 93 -23.07 -7.32 20.25
CA PRO A 93 -23.46 -8.07 19.08
C PRO A 93 -22.57 -9.31 18.84
N ARG A 94 -23.02 -10.23 18.00
CA ARG A 94 -22.26 -11.44 17.64
C ARG A 94 -20.88 -11.06 17.11
N SER A 95 -19.83 -11.60 17.73
CA SER A 95 -18.43 -11.31 17.39
C SER A 95 -17.94 -12.01 16.12
N ALA A 96 -18.65 -13.04 15.68
CA ALA A 96 -18.33 -13.89 14.54
C ALA A 96 -19.60 -14.58 14.02
N SER A 97 -19.56 -15.05 12.78
CA SER A 97 -20.54 -15.97 12.23
C SER A 97 -20.19 -17.40 12.63
N ILE A 98 -21.21 -18.22 12.85
CA ILE A 98 -21.08 -19.63 13.20
C ILE A 98 -21.86 -20.44 12.15
N GLU A 99 -21.15 -21.24 11.37
CA GLU A 99 -21.71 -22.00 10.25
C GLU A 99 -21.58 -23.51 10.53
N ALA A 100 -22.64 -24.27 10.32
CA ALA A 100 -22.62 -25.72 10.46
C ALA A 100 -21.81 -26.35 9.32
N MET A 101 -20.77 -27.13 9.64
CA MET A 101 -19.96 -27.85 8.65
C MET A 101 -20.57 -29.20 8.27
N GLU A 102 -21.39 -29.74 9.17
CA GLU A 102 -22.15 -30.97 9.05
C GLU A 102 -23.46 -30.78 9.81
N GLN A 103 -24.32 -31.81 9.88
CA GLN A 103 -25.52 -31.71 10.70
C GLN A 103 -25.14 -31.52 12.17
N VAL A 104 -25.62 -30.42 12.76
CA VAL A 104 -25.32 -30.04 14.14
C VAL A 104 -26.56 -30.17 15.00
N VAL A 105 -26.44 -30.84 16.15
CA VAL A 105 -27.45 -30.86 17.19
C VAL A 105 -26.93 -30.06 18.36
N ALA A 106 -27.68 -29.05 18.81
CA ALA A 106 -27.23 -28.15 19.87
C ALA A 106 -28.35 -27.84 20.87
N ILE A 107 -27.96 -27.64 22.12
CA ILE A 107 -28.81 -27.19 23.22
C ILE A 107 -28.78 -25.66 23.25
N ARG A 108 -29.94 -25.03 23.12
CA ARG A 108 -30.08 -23.58 23.22
C ARG A 108 -30.18 -23.15 24.68
N LEU A 109 -29.38 -22.17 25.06
CA LEU A 109 -29.50 -21.47 26.32
C LEU A 109 -29.80 -19.99 26.03
N ASP A 110 -30.99 -19.53 26.39
CA ASP A 110 -31.28 -18.10 26.36
C ASP A 110 -30.54 -17.36 27.49
N TYR A 111 -30.57 -16.03 27.45
CA TYR A 111 -29.92 -15.19 28.46
C TYR A 111 -30.37 -15.55 29.90
N SER A 112 -31.66 -15.82 30.11
CA SER A 112 -32.20 -16.08 31.45
C SER A 112 -31.73 -17.42 32.01
N LEU A 113 -31.63 -18.44 31.15
CA LEU A 113 -31.13 -19.75 31.52
C LEU A 113 -29.63 -19.72 31.75
N PHE A 114 -28.88 -19.00 30.91
CA PHE A 114 -27.44 -18.80 31.06
C PHE A 114 -27.10 -18.08 32.37
N GLU A 115 -27.81 -16.99 32.69
CA GLU A 115 -27.62 -16.22 33.92
C GLU A 115 -27.92 -17.09 35.16
N ARG A 116 -28.98 -17.91 35.11
CA ARG A 116 -29.30 -18.83 36.20
C ARG A 116 -28.21 -19.88 36.41
N LEU A 117 -27.66 -20.47 35.34
CA LEU A 117 -26.54 -21.42 35.43
C LEU A 117 -25.28 -20.74 36.01
N ALA A 118 -25.03 -19.49 35.63
CA ALA A 118 -23.93 -18.68 36.16
C ALA A 118 -24.09 -18.37 37.66
N ASP A 119 -25.30 -18.10 38.12
CA ASP A 119 -25.60 -17.84 39.53
C ASP A 119 -25.44 -19.09 40.41
N GLN A 120 -25.80 -20.27 39.88
CA GLN A 120 -25.76 -21.54 40.61
C GLN A 120 -24.35 -22.15 40.70
N SER A 121 -23.48 -21.87 39.74
CA SER A 121 -22.10 -22.38 39.73
C SER A 121 -21.09 -21.27 39.43
N PRO A 122 -20.42 -20.75 40.46
CA PRO A 122 -19.29 -19.83 40.29
C PRO A 122 -18.18 -20.40 39.41
N LEU A 123 -17.98 -21.72 39.42
CA LEU A 123 -17.00 -22.41 38.57
C LEU A 123 -17.38 -22.32 37.10
N PHE A 124 -18.66 -22.55 36.75
CA PHE A 124 -19.16 -22.38 35.39
C PHE A 124 -18.93 -20.94 34.91
N TYR A 125 -19.38 -19.96 35.70
CA TYR A 125 -19.24 -18.55 35.35
C TYR A 125 -17.78 -18.12 35.16
N GLN A 126 -16.88 -18.51 36.07
CA GLN A 126 -15.45 -18.21 35.97
C GLN A 126 -14.82 -18.88 34.73
N SER A 127 -15.16 -20.14 34.44
CA SER A 127 -14.70 -20.83 33.24
C SER A 127 -15.14 -20.10 31.97
N MET A 128 -16.41 -19.65 31.93
CA MET A 128 -16.93 -18.88 30.79
C MET A 128 -16.22 -17.53 30.62
N LEU A 129 -15.95 -16.81 31.71
CA LEU A 129 -15.20 -15.55 31.64
C LEU A 129 -13.79 -15.72 31.08
N VAL A 130 -13.07 -16.76 31.52
CA VAL A 130 -11.72 -17.06 31.02
C VAL A 130 -11.76 -17.44 29.54
N ASN A 131 -12.67 -18.34 29.16
CA ASN A 131 -12.81 -18.79 27.77
C ASN A 131 -13.21 -17.63 26.83
N VAL A 132 -14.18 -16.80 27.23
CA VAL A 132 -14.59 -15.62 26.46
C VAL A 132 -13.45 -14.63 26.30
N ARG A 133 -12.68 -14.38 27.37
CA ARG A 133 -11.52 -13.49 27.31
C ARG A 133 -10.48 -14.00 26.32
N LEU A 134 -10.09 -15.28 26.43
CA LEU A 134 -9.10 -15.88 25.55
C LEU A 134 -9.58 -15.88 24.09
N ARG A 135 -10.82 -16.32 23.82
CA ARG A 135 -11.41 -16.31 22.47
C ARG A 135 -11.51 -14.90 21.90
N TYR A 136 -11.86 -13.91 22.73
CA TYR A 136 -11.91 -12.51 22.31
C TYR A 136 -10.54 -12.00 21.88
N ILE A 137 -9.53 -12.13 22.75
CA ILE A 137 -8.16 -11.67 22.46
C ILE A 137 -7.61 -12.41 21.24
N HIS A 138 -7.77 -13.73 21.18
CA HIS A 138 -7.37 -14.53 20.02
C HIS A 138 -8.01 -14.02 18.72
N SER A 139 -9.32 -13.74 18.74
CA SER A 139 -10.03 -13.19 17.58
C SER A 139 -9.48 -11.83 17.15
N LEU A 140 -9.17 -10.93 18.11
CA LEU A 140 -8.60 -9.62 17.82
C LEU A 140 -7.20 -9.72 17.23
N LEU A 141 -6.34 -10.58 17.80
CA LEU A 141 -5.02 -10.87 17.27
C LEU A 141 -5.13 -11.38 15.82
N ARG A 142 -6.10 -12.26 15.53
CA ARG A 142 -6.30 -12.78 14.17
C ARG A 142 -6.83 -11.74 13.18
N LYS A 143 -7.80 -10.89 13.58
CA LYS A 143 -8.49 -9.92 12.70
C LYS A 143 -7.64 -8.70 12.35
N ALA A 144 -6.86 -8.19 13.30
CA ALA A 144 -6.39 -6.81 13.26
C ALA A 144 -4.85 -6.64 13.31
N THR A 145 -4.04 -7.70 13.37
CA THR A 145 -2.63 -7.54 13.75
C THR A 145 -1.59 -8.07 12.75
N ILE A 146 -0.34 -7.74 13.06
CA ILE A 146 0.91 -8.28 12.49
C ILE A 146 1.11 -9.78 12.75
N TRP A 147 0.32 -10.39 13.63
CA TRP A 147 0.51 -11.78 14.04
C TRP A 147 -0.14 -12.79 13.11
N SER A 148 -0.62 -12.35 11.95
CA SER A 148 -1.40 -13.21 11.08
C SER A 148 -0.64 -14.44 10.60
N THR A 149 0.67 -14.29 10.35
CA THR A 149 1.55 -15.39 9.93
C THR A 149 1.83 -16.42 11.02
N ILE A 150 1.43 -16.15 12.27
CA ILE A 150 1.61 -17.09 13.36
C ILE A 150 0.51 -18.17 13.26
N PRO A 151 0.88 -19.46 13.28
CA PRO A 151 -0.06 -20.58 13.41
C PRO A 151 -1.10 -20.38 14.52
N ASP A 152 -2.33 -20.83 14.29
CA ASP A 152 -3.46 -20.64 15.22
C ASP A 152 -3.16 -21.15 16.64
N SER A 153 -2.55 -22.34 16.74
CA SER A 153 -2.19 -22.94 18.03
C SER A 153 -1.22 -22.08 18.85
N GLU A 154 -0.30 -21.38 18.18
CA GLU A 154 0.68 -20.51 18.83
C GLU A 154 0.07 -19.14 19.15
N LEU A 155 -0.83 -18.67 18.29
CA LEU A 155 -1.57 -17.42 18.53
C LEU A 155 -2.45 -17.50 19.78
N ARG A 156 -2.99 -18.68 20.11
CA ARG A 156 -3.68 -18.93 21.39
C ARG A 156 -2.76 -18.73 22.59
N GLY A 157 -1.54 -19.24 22.54
CA GLY A 157 -0.55 -19.00 23.60
C GLY A 157 -0.19 -17.52 23.74
N ILE A 158 -0.11 -16.78 22.64
CA ILE A 158 0.07 -15.31 22.68
C ILE A 158 -1.15 -14.63 23.30
N ALA A 159 -2.37 -15.11 23.01
CA ALA A 159 -3.59 -14.56 23.60
C ALA A 159 -3.64 -14.73 25.14
N GLU A 160 -3.07 -15.81 25.68
CA GLU A 160 -3.01 -16.06 27.13
C GLU A 160 -2.16 -15.04 27.89
N ILE A 161 -1.05 -14.59 27.28
CA ILE A 161 -0.12 -13.62 27.88
C ILE A 161 -0.44 -12.16 27.50
N THR A 162 -1.35 -11.94 26.56
CA THR A 162 -1.75 -10.61 26.12
C THR A 162 -2.78 -10.02 27.09
N GLN A 163 -2.60 -8.76 27.46
CA GLN A 163 -3.54 -8.06 28.32
C GLN A 163 -4.48 -7.18 27.48
N LEU A 164 -5.73 -7.05 27.93
CA LEU A 164 -6.73 -6.18 27.33
C LEU A 164 -6.95 -4.99 28.27
N GLU A 165 -6.68 -3.79 27.78
CA GLU A 165 -6.80 -2.53 28.52
C GLU A 165 -7.88 -1.65 27.90
N SER A 166 -8.79 -1.11 28.72
CA SER A 166 -9.82 -0.16 28.30
C SER A 166 -9.47 1.24 28.76
N LEU A 167 -9.29 2.18 27.82
CA LEU A 167 -8.87 3.55 28.09
C LEU A 167 -9.91 4.55 27.62
N LYS A 168 -10.15 5.58 28.44
CA LYS A 168 -11.11 6.64 28.14
C LYS A 168 -10.49 7.77 27.33
N GLN A 169 -11.31 8.45 26.54
CA GLN A 169 -10.93 9.65 25.79
C GLN A 169 -10.16 10.64 26.68
N GLY A 170 -9.09 11.21 26.12
CA GLY A 170 -8.27 12.21 26.80
C GLY A 170 -7.11 11.65 27.62
N HIS A 171 -7.08 10.33 27.89
CA HIS A 171 -5.96 9.68 28.56
C HIS A 171 -4.67 9.74 27.72
N THR A 172 -3.53 10.00 28.35
CA THR A 172 -2.21 9.98 27.70
C THR A 172 -1.53 8.65 28.01
N ILE A 173 -1.28 7.86 26.95
CA ILE A 173 -0.70 6.51 27.07
C ILE A 173 0.82 6.60 27.16
N VAL A 174 1.43 7.48 26.37
CA VAL A 174 2.89 7.66 26.29
C VAL A 174 3.18 9.14 26.25
N ARG A 175 4.12 9.61 27.09
CA ARG A 175 4.70 10.95 26.99
C ARG A 175 6.06 10.89 26.30
N LYS A 176 6.41 12.01 25.67
CA LYS A 176 7.71 12.15 25.01
C LYS A 176 8.84 11.99 26.03
N GLY A 177 9.80 11.11 25.70
CA GLY A 177 10.97 10.81 26.53
C GLY A 177 10.75 9.66 27.51
N GLU A 178 9.54 9.11 27.62
CA GLU A 178 9.27 7.94 28.45
C GLU A 178 9.83 6.67 27.81
N THR A 179 10.23 5.73 28.65
CA THR A 179 10.60 4.38 28.24
C THR A 179 9.33 3.57 28.01
N ILE A 180 9.19 2.99 26.82
CA ILE A 180 8.10 2.09 26.48
C ILE A 180 8.55 0.64 26.72
N THR A 181 7.78 -0.13 27.48
CA THR A 181 8.09 -1.54 27.83
C THR A 181 7.10 -2.55 27.28
N SER A 182 6.07 -2.10 26.55
CA SER A 182 5.05 -2.98 25.99
C SER A 182 4.67 -2.51 24.59
N LEU A 183 4.27 -3.46 23.75
CA LEU A 183 3.70 -3.20 22.44
C LEU A 183 2.21 -2.94 22.62
N TYR A 184 1.71 -1.86 22.06
CA TYR A 184 0.29 -1.48 22.14
C TYR A 184 -0.37 -1.68 20.78
N MET A 185 -1.38 -2.55 20.73
CA MET A 185 -2.16 -2.82 19.52
C MET A 185 -3.59 -2.33 19.71
N ILE A 186 -4.09 -1.55 18.77
CA ILE A 186 -5.42 -0.94 18.88
C ILE A 186 -6.44 -1.95 18.37
N SER A 187 -7.35 -2.39 19.24
CA SER A 187 -8.44 -3.30 18.88
C SER A 187 -9.76 -2.60 18.60
N SER A 188 -9.98 -1.44 19.22
CA SER A 188 -11.09 -0.54 18.91
C SER A 188 -10.76 0.89 19.33
N GLY A 189 -11.50 1.87 18.80
CA GLY A 189 -11.28 3.30 19.06
C GLY A 189 -10.14 3.91 18.24
N SER A 190 -9.64 5.06 18.70
CA SER A 190 -8.54 5.77 18.03
C SER A 190 -7.65 6.56 18.99
N VAL A 191 -6.36 6.65 18.61
CA VAL A 191 -5.35 7.42 19.34
C VAL A 191 -4.64 8.39 18.41
N GLU A 192 -4.19 9.51 18.94
CA GLU A 192 -3.36 10.49 18.26
C GLU A 192 -1.90 10.30 18.67
N ILE A 193 -1.01 10.19 17.69
CA ILE A 193 0.44 10.25 17.88
C ILE A 193 0.94 11.61 17.43
N ARG A 194 1.66 12.31 18.30
CA ARG A 194 2.27 13.62 18.02
C ARG A 194 3.79 13.54 18.09
N SER A 195 4.48 13.97 17.04
CA SER A 195 5.95 14.06 17.00
C SER A 195 6.43 15.23 16.14
N LYS A 196 7.30 16.09 16.68
CA LYS A 196 7.97 17.21 15.97
C LYS A 196 7.01 18.04 15.08
N GLY A 197 5.85 18.42 15.64
CA GLY A 197 4.82 19.22 14.94
C GLY A 197 3.99 18.46 13.90
N LYS A 198 4.22 17.16 13.73
CA LYS A 198 3.36 16.26 12.95
C LYS A 198 2.44 15.50 13.90
N HIS A 199 1.24 15.22 13.43
CA HIS A 199 0.31 14.34 14.12
C HIS A 199 -0.19 13.27 13.15
N ALA A 200 -0.50 12.09 13.67
CA ALA A 200 -1.11 10.99 12.95
C ALA A 200 -2.16 10.33 13.84
N VAL A 201 -3.27 9.90 13.25
CA VAL A 201 -4.30 9.13 13.97
C VAL A 201 -4.09 7.65 13.65
N LEU A 202 -4.00 6.84 14.69
CA LEU A 202 -4.00 5.38 14.62
C LEU A 202 -5.36 4.85 15.08
N ARG A 203 -5.84 3.77 14.46
CA ARG A 203 -7.15 3.14 14.73
C ARG A 203 -7.01 1.63 14.82
N GLU A 204 -8.13 0.92 14.95
CA GLU A 204 -8.21 -0.55 14.95
C GLU A 204 -7.28 -1.23 13.94
N GLY A 205 -6.36 -2.04 14.43
CA GLY A 205 -5.33 -2.78 13.70
C GLY A 205 -4.00 -2.06 13.48
N ASP A 206 -3.93 -0.77 13.80
CA ASP A 206 -2.65 -0.09 13.99
C ASP A 206 -2.06 -0.45 15.37
N PHE A 207 -0.76 -0.25 15.50
CA PHE A 207 -0.01 -0.46 16.74
C PHE A 207 1.16 0.52 16.85
N PHE A 208 1.66 0.68 18.07
CA PHE A 208 2.78 1.55 18.42
C PHE A 208 3.61 0.95 19.57
N GLY A 209 4.79 1.54 19.82
CA GLY A 209 5.78 1.06 20.79
C GLY A 209 6.80 0.08 20.19
N GLU A 210 6.58 -0.44 18.99
CA GLU A 210 7.48 -1.39 18.34
C GLU A 210 8.87 -0.82 18.10
N THR A 211 8.94 0.49 17.84
CA THR A 211 10.21 1.18 17.55
C THR A 211 11.09 1.18 18.80
N GLU A 212 10.50 1.53 19.93
CA GLU A 212 11.17 1.57 21.22
C GLU A 212 11.58 0.16 21.65
N LEU A 213 10.71 -0.84 21.52
CA LEU A 213 11.05 -2.24 21.84
C LEU A 213 12.13 -2.85 20.94
N LEU A 214 12.24 -2.40 19.68
CA LEU A 214 13.28 -2.87 18.75
C LEU A 214 14.64 -2.20 18.97
N THR A 215 14.67 -1.01 19.56
CA THR A 215 15.87 -0.15 19.60
C THR A 215 16.34 0.24 21.01
N ASP A 216 15.55 -0.06 22.04
CA ASP A 216 15.73 0.38 23.44
C ASP A 216 15.91 1.90 23.59
N LEU A 217 15.43 2.68 22.62
CA LEU A 217 15.42 4.14 22.69
C LEU A 217 14.14 4.65 23.39
N PRO A 218 14.20 5.80 24.08
CA PRO A 218 13.00 6.42 24.65
C PRO A 218 12.07 6.97 23.56
N ALA A 219 10.79 7.10 23.89
CA ALA A 219 9.76 7.56 22.95
C ALA A 219 10.02 8.98 22.42
N PHE A 220 10.04 9.14 21.10
CA PHE A 220 10.20 10.45 20.43
C PHE A 220 8.86 11.15 20.13
N TYR A 221 7.77 10.62 20.66
CA TYR A 221 6.40 11.03 20.39
C TYR A 221 5.54 10.94 21.65
N GLU A 222 4.37 11.57 21.59
CA GLU A 222 3.32 11.46 22.60
C GLU A 222 2.12 10.74 21.99
N VAL A 223 1.46 9.88 22.77
CA VAL A 223 0.25 9.16 22.35
C VAL A 223 -0.90 9.51 23.29
N LYS A 224 -2.01 10.00 22.73
CA LYS A 224 -3.21 10.38 23.47
C LYS A 224 -4.45 9.71 22.89
N VAL A 225 -5.34 9.24 23.76
CA VAL A 225 -6.62 8.63 23.39
C VAL A 225 -7.56 9.71 22.84
N LEU A 226 -8.03 9.52 21.60
CA LEU A 226 -8.97 10.43 20.93
C LEU A 226 -10.42 10.01 21.11
N GLU A 227 -10.68 8.71 21.06
CA GLU A 227 -11.98 8.06 21.28
C GLU A 227 -11.75 6.92 22.26
N ASP A 228 -12.74 6.52 23.05
CA ASP A 228 -12.61 5.38 23.96
C ASP A 228 -12.02 4.16 23.22
N CYS A 229 -10.94 3.60 23.77
CA CYS A 229 -10.11 2.59 23.12
C CYS A 229 -10.05 1.30 23.94
N GLU A 230 -10.06 0.17 23.24
CA GLU A 230 -9.52 -1.08 23.77
C GLU A 230 -8.15 -1.37 23.14
N LEU A 231 -7.13 -1.56 23.99
CA LEU A 231 -5.77 -1.88 23.59
C LEU A 231 -5.42 -3.31 24.01
N LEU A 232 -4.72 -4.02 23.14
CA LEU A 232 -3.99 -5.23 23.51
C LEU A 232 -2.55 -4.86 23.81
N THR A 233 -2.06 -5.24 24.99
CA THR A 233 -0.69 -4.98 25.44
C THR A 233 0.10 -6.27 25.57
N LEU A 234 1.33 -6.25 25.05
CA LEU A 234 2.27 -7.36 25.10
C LEU A 234 3.62 -6.86 25.60
N ASP A 235 4.11 -7.44 26.69
CA ASP A 235 5.35 -6.98 27.35
C ASP A 235 6.61 -7.27 26.52
N GLN A 236 7.65 -6.48 26.75
CA GLN A 236 8.93 -6.52 26.03
C GLN A 236 9.57 -7.92 26.00
N SER A 237 9.59 -8.64 27.14
CA SER A 237 10.20 -9.97 27.23
C SER A 237 9.54 -10.98 26.30
N PHE A 238 8.21 -10.97 26.25
CA PHE A 238 7.44 -11.81 25.34
C PHE A 238 7.55 -11.35 23.90
N PHE A 239 7.53 -10.04 23.64
CA PHE A 239 7.76 -9.48 22.31
C PHE A 239 9.10 -9.95 21.73
N HIS A 240 10.21 -9.82 22.48
CA HIS A 240 11.54 -10.29 22.04
C HIS A 240 11.59 -11.80 21.83
N SER A 241 10.91 -12.56 22.68
CA SER A 241 10.79 -14.02 22.51
C SER A 241 10.09 -14.36 21.18
N ILE A 242 8.96 -13.73 20.89
CA ILE A 242 8.23 -13.89 19.63
C ILE A 242 9.12 -13.55 18.43
N LEU A 243 9.91 -12.47 18.48
CA LEU A 243 10.81 -12.12 17.37
C LEU A 243 11.93 -13.15 17.17
N THR A 244 12.34 -13.81 18.23
CA THR A 244 13.38 -14.85 18.19
C THR A 244 12.86 -16.13 17.54
N TYR A 245 11.66 -16.57 17.91
CA TYR A 245 11.04 -17.80 17.39
C TYR A 245 10.39 -17.59 16.01
N TYR A 246 9.73 -16.46 15.78
CA TYR A 246 8.95 -16.20 14.56
C TYR A 246 9.63 -15.20 13.63
N LYS A 247 10.58 -15.72 12.85
CA LYS A 247 11.33 -14.93 11.85
C LYS A 247 10.45 -14.12 10.89
N PRO A 248 9.30 -14.63 10.36
CA PRO A 248 8.44 -13.83 9.48
C PRO A 248 7.92 -12.56 10.14
N VAL A 249 7.56 -12.65 11.42
CA VAL A 249 7.04 -11.53 12.20
C VAL A 249 8.15 -10.51 12.50
N LYS A 250 9.34 -10.98 12.86
CA LYS A 250 10.54 -10.13 12.99
C LYS A 250 10.81 -9.37 11.68
N HIS A 251 10.80 -10.08 10.55
CA HIS A 251 11.03 -9.47 9.25
C HIS A 251 9.96 -8.42 8.91
N GLN A 252 8.68 -8.69 9.19
CA GLN A 252 7.58 -7.75 8.96
C GLN A 252 7.72 -6.48 9.83
N LEU A 253 8.05 -6.63 11.11
CA LEU A 253 8.25 -5.51 12.04
C LEU A 253 9.47 -4.65 11.69
N LEU A 254 10.60 -5.28 11.35
CA LEU A 254 11.79 -4.56 10.89
C LEU A 254 11.53 -3.84 9.56
N THR A 255 10.77 -4.48 8.65
CA THR A 255 10.31 -3.83 7.42
C THR A 255 9.43 -2.62 7.74
N MET A 256 8.54 -2.73 8.73
CA MET A 256 7.71 -1.61 9.15
C MET A 256 8.54 -0.46 9.75
N LEU A 257 9.54 -0.77 10.59
CA LEU A 257 10.49 0.21 11.12
C LEU A 257 11.26 0.90 9.98
N SER A 258 11.68 0.15 8.95
CA SER A 258 12.34 0.69 7.77
C SER A 258 11.48 1.71 7.00
N ILE A 259 10.15 1.54 7.06
CA ILE A 259 9.17 2.42 6.41
C ILE A 259 8.86 3.63 7.28
N ARG A 260 8.68 3.42 8.60
CA ARG A 260 8.29 4.46 9.56
C ARG A 260 9.47 5.38 9.91
N ASN A 261 10.62 4.80 10.25
CA ASN A 261 11.82 5.54 10.65
C ASN A 261 13.12 4.80 10.26
N PRO A 262 13.55 4.87 8.99
CA PRO A 262 14.70 4.10 8.49
C PRO A 262 16.03 4.42 9.19
N ALA A 263 16.16 5.60 9.81
CA ALA A 263 17.38 5.99 10.51
C ALA A 263 17.66 5.13 11.74
N LEU A 264 16.61 4.54 12.34
CA LEU A 264 16.70 3.78 13.57
C LEU A 264 17.10 2.32 13.38
N LEU A 265 17.18 1.81 12.15
CA LEU A 265 17.63 0.42 11.92
C LEU A 265 19.07 0.17 12.39
N LYS A 266 19.89 1.21 12.47
CA LYS A 266 21.26 1.13 13.01
C LYS A 266 21.28 1.01 14.53
N SER A 267 20.18 1.35 15.18
CA SER A 267 19.99 1.33 16.63
C SER A 267 19.20 0.11 17.08
N VAL A 268 18.82 -0.79 16.17
CA VAL A 268 18.09 -2.01 16.53
C VAL A 268 19.00 -2.91 17.35
N VAL A 269 18.53 -3.30 18.52
CA VAL A 269 19.27 -4.16 19.46
C VAL A 269 19.01 -5.64 19.21
N VAL A 270 17.85 -5.97 18.62
CA VAL A 270 17.47 -7.35 18.31
C VAL A 270 18.33 -7.86 17.15
N PRO A 271 19.02 -9.01 17.28
CA PRO A 271 19.85 -9.55 16.21
C PRO A 271 19.06 -9.80 14.91
N TYR A 272 19.53 -9.19 13.83
CA TYR A 272 19.00 -9.42 12.49
C TYR A 272 20.12 -9.37 11.45
N ASN A 273 19.98 -10.13 10.37
CA ASN A 273 20.85 -9.99 9.22
C ASN A 273 20.26 -8.91 8.29
N PRO A 274 20.98 -7.81 8.00
CA PRO A 274 20.50 -6.80 7.06
C PRO A 274 20.17 -7.33 5.65
N GLU A 275 20.79 -8.45 5.25
CA GLU A 275 20.47 -9.13 3.99
C GLU A 275 19.07 -9.75 3.99
N GLU A 276 18.55 -10.15 5.16
CA GLU A 276 17.17 -10.67 5.29
C GLU A 276 16.12 -9.60 4.99
N LEU A 277 16.44 -8.31 5.09
CA LEU A 277 15.53 -7.19 4.75
C LEU A 277 15.58 -6.80 3.27
N GLN A 278 16.50 -7.41 2.50
CA GLN A 278 16.51 -7.22 1.06
C GLN A 278 15.33 -7.98 0.45
N PRO A 279 14.67 -7.43 -0.57
CA PRO A 279 13.68 -8.17 -1.35
C PRO A 279 14.26 -9.50 -1.79
N ALA A 280 13.62 -10.61 -1.44
CA ALA A 280 13.95 -11.90 -2.02
C ALA A 280 13.98 -11.74 -3.54
N GLU A 281 15.05 -12.21 -4.19
CA GLU A 281 15.08 -12.29 -5.65
C GLU A 281 13.85 -13.07 -6.08
N LEU A 282 13.04 -12.47 -6.96
CA LEU A 282 11.85 -13.12 -7.48
C LEU A 282 12.28 -14.41 -8.16
N ASP A 283 11.97 -15.54 -7.54
CA ASP A 283 12.08 -16.85 -8.17
C ASP A 283 11.31 -16.83 -9.49
N LYS A 284 11.84 -17.51 -10.53
CA LYS A 284 11.31 -17.48 -11.90
C LYS A 284 9.83 -17.89 -11.98
N GLN A 285 9.30 -18.57 -10.94
CA GLN A 285 7.91 -18.98 -10.82
C GLN A 285 6.95 -17.88 -10.33
N ASN A 286 7.43 -16.79 -9.70
CA ASN A 286 6.59 -15.69 -9.27
C ASN A 286 6.50 -14.61 -10.37
N GLN A 287 5.48 -14.67 -11.22
CA GLN A 287 5.23 -13.61 -12.19
C GLN A 287 4.88 -12.31 -11.47
N LEU A 288 5.55 -11.21 -11.84
CA LEU A 288 5.16 -9.88 -11.39
C LEU A 288 3.72 -9.62 -11.85
N PRO A 289 2.86 -9.07 -10.99
CA PRO A 289 1.46 -8.82 -11.34
C PRO A 289 1.33 -8.03 -12.63
N GLN A 290 0.47 -8.49 -13.54
CA GLN A 290 0.20 -7.78 -14.77
C GLN A 290 -0.43 -6.41 -14.48
N ALA A 291 -0.01 -5.43 -15.27
CA ALA A 291 -0.45 -4.05 -15.14
C ALA A 291 -1.95 -3.94 -15.50
N LYS A 292 -2.73 -3.11 -14.80
CA LYS A 292 -4.19 -3.09 -14.96
C LYS A 292 -4.59 -2.52 -16.33
N ASP A 293 -5.43 -3.24 -17.07
CA ASP A 293 -5.72 -2.95 -18.49
C ASP A 293 -6.50 -1.65 -18.79
N LYS A 294 -6.86 -0.86 -17.77
CA LYS A 294 -7.72 0.33 -17.94
C LYS A 294 -7.07 1.49 -18.70
N TRP A 295 -5.73 1.53 -18.80
CA TRP A 295 -5.03 2.60 -19.54
C TRP A 295 -5.29 2.52 -21.06
N ILE A 296 -5.52 1.31 -21.59
CA ILE A 296 -5.77 1.06 -23.01
C ILE A 296 -7.06 1.76 -23.44
N THR A 297 -8.09 1.78 -22.59
CA THR A 297 -9.35 2.48 -22.90
C THR A 297 -9.14 3.99 -23.06
N TYR A 298 -8.38 4.62 -22.15
CA TYR A 298 -8.08 6.06 -22.26
C TYR A 298 -7.20 6.37 -23.48
N LEU A 299 -6.26 5.48 -23.80
CA LEU A 299 -5.42 5.57 -24.99
C LEU A 299 -6.23 5.46 -26.26
N LEU A 300 -7.15 4.50 -26.35
CA LEU A 300 -8.03 4.32 -27.51
C LEU A 300 -8.93 5.54 -27.69
N LEU A 301 -9.50 6.09 -26.62
CA LEU A 301 -10.33 7.29 -26.69
C LEU A 301 -9.55 8.52 -27.17
N LEU A 302 -8.38 8.80 -26.59
CA LEU A 302 -7.51 9.91 -27.00
C LEU A 302 -6.94 9.72 -28.41
N GLY A 303 -6.57 8.48 -28.77
CA GLY A 303 -6.03 8.15 -30.08
C GLY A 303 -7.08 8.25 -31.19
N CYS A 304 -8.25 7.65 -31.00
CA CYS A 304 -9.36 7.76 -31.95
C CYS A 304 -9.80 9.23 -32.13
N GLY A 305 -9.85 10.00 -31.04
CA GLY A 305 -10.16 11.43 -31.11
C GLY A 305 -9.09 12.22 -31.89
N PHE A 306 -7.80 11.97 -31.65
CA PHE A 306 -6.73 12.62 -32.41
C PHE A 306 -6.75 12.27 -33.90
N VAL A 307 -6.96 10.99 -34.23
CA VAL A 307 -7.09 10.53 -35.62
C VAL A 307 -8.30 11.16 -36.30
N GLY A 308 -9.47 11.11 -35.66
CA GLY A 308 -10.71 11.68 -36.19
C GLY A 308 -10.61 13.18 -36.43
N LEU A 309 -10.05 13.91 -35.46
CA LEU A 309 -9.80 15.34 -35.59
C LEU A 309 -8.75 15.65 -36.68
N SER A 310 -7.69 14.86 -36.80
CA SER A 310 -6.68 15.02 -37.85
C SER A 310 -7.28 14.87 -39.25
N ILE A 311 -8.13 13.86 -39.45
CA ILE A 311 -8.88 13.66 -40.70
C ILE A 311 -9.79 14.85 -40.94
N LEU A 312 -10.56 15.26 -39.93
CA LEU A 312 -11.48 16.40 -40.06
C LEU A 312 -10.74 17.70 -40.40
N ALA A 313 -9.59 17.96 -39.78
CA ALA A 313 -8.78 19.16 -40.03
C ALA A 313 -8.14 19.18 -41.42
N PHE A 314 -7.92 18.01 -42.02
CA PHE A 314 -7.46 17.90 -43.40
C PHE A 314 -8.54 18.35 -44.39
N PHE A 315 -9.81 17.98 -44.14
CA PHE A 315 -10.92 18.31 -45.04
C PHE A 315 -11.61 19.65 -44.71
N VAL A 316 -11.58 20.07 -43.44
CA VAL A 316 -12.32 21.24 -42.95
C VAL A 316 -11.35 22.34 -42.54
N SER A 317 -11.38 23.46 -43.26
CA SER A 317 -10.57 24.65 -42.99
C SER A 317 -11.14 25.52 -41.87
N ASN A 318 -11.51 24.91 -40.74
CA ASN A 318 -12.03 25.62 -39.57
C ASN A 318 -10.93 25.78 -38.52
N LEU A 319 -10.69 27.02 -38.08
CA LEU A 319 -9.66 27.34 -37.09
C LEU A 319 -9.87 26.61 -35.75
N GLY A 320 -11.11 26.47 -35.28
CA GLY A 320 -11.43 25.76 -34.05
C GLY A 320 -11.06 24.28 -34.11
N ILE A 321 -11.32 23.62 -35.24
CA ILE A 321 -10.92 22.22 -35.47
C ILE A 321 -9.40 22.11 -35.49
N ARG A 322 -8.70 23.01 -36.18
CA ARG A 322 -7.23 23.02 -36.24
C ARG A 322 -6.60 23.20 -34.84
N ILE A 323 -7.14 24.10 -34.02
CA ILE A 323 -6.71 24.28 -32.62
C ILE A 323 -7.00 23.03 -31.78
N ALA A 324 -8.17 22.40 -31.96
CA ALA A 324 -8.50 21.17 -31.25
C ALA A 324 -7.52 20.03 -31.57
N VAL A 325 -7.15 19.87 -32.84
CA VAL A 325 -6.13 18.87 -33.27
C VAL A 325 -4.78 19.20 -32.68
N LEU A 326 -4.39 20.48 -32.67
CA LEU A 326 -3.13 20.93 -32.11
C LEU A 326 -3.02 20.54 -30.63
N LEU A 327 -4.04 20.86 -29.83
CA LEU A 327 -4.07 20.52 -28.41
C LEU A 327 -4.10 19.01 -28.18
N MET A 328 -4.93 18.27 -28.93
CA MET A 328 -5.07 16.83 -28.77
C MET A 328 -3.82 16.07 -29.21
N GLY A 329 -3.21 16.46 -30.34
CA GLY A 329 -1.97 15.89 -30.85
C GLY A 329 -0.76 16.19 -29.96
N GLY A 330 -0.70 17.38 -29.37
CA GLY A 330 0.33 17.71 -28.39
C GLY A 330 0.23 16.89 -27.11
N LEU A 331 -0.98 16.48 -26.70
CA LEU A 331 -1.19 15.74 -25.45
C LEU A 331 -1.20 14.22 -25.63
N PHE A 332 -1.62 13.69 -26.78
CA PHE A 332 -1.87 12.26 -26.97
C PHE A 332 -0.65 11.39 -26.67
N GLY A 333 0.50 11.64 -27.31
CA GLY A 333 1.73 10.89 -27.07
C GLY A 333 2.24 11.01 -25.63
N PRO A 334 2.43 12.24 -25.11
CA PRO A 334 2.85 12.49 -23.73
C PRO A 334 1.97 11.84 -22.66
N VAL A 335 0.64 11.99 -22.74
CA VAL A 335 -0.30 11.41 -21.77
C VAL A 335 -0.28 9.89 -21.84
N THR A 336 -0.23 9.32 -23.05
CA THR A 336 -0.15 7.89 -23.29
C THR A 336 1.08 7.28 -22.62
N PHE A 337 2.25 7.90 -22.80
CA PHE A 337 3.48 7.41 -22.20
C PHE A 337 3.44 7.46 -20.66
N VAL A 338 2.97 8.56 -20.09
CA VAL A 338 2.83 8.71 -18.64
C VAL A 338 1.86 7.68 -18.08
N ALA A 339 0.74 7.44 -18.77
CA ALA A 339 -0.23 6.40 -18.40
C ALA A 339 0.39 5.00 -18.45
N TYR A 340 1.16 4.68 -19.49
CA TYR A 340 1.89 3.42 -19.59
C TYR A 340 2.87 3.21 -18.42
N VAL A 341 3.74 4.19 -18.15
CA VAL A 341 4.72 4.11 -17.06
C VAL A 341 4.02 4.03 -15.70
N ARG A 342 2.93 4.79 -15.50
CA ARG A 342 2.12 4.74 -14.27
C ARG A 342 1.47 3.37 -14.09
N ASN A 343 1.03 2.71 -15.15
CA ASN A 343 0.40 1.39 -15.07
C ASN A 343 1.39 0.30 -14.62
N GLN A 344 2.69 0.48 -14.88
CA GLN A 344 3.73 -0.44 -14.41
C GLN A 344 3.95 -0.38 -12.90
N GLN A 345 3.49 0.68 -12.22
CA GLN A 345 3.70 0.87 -10.79
C GLN A 345 2.66 0.11 -9.96
N ILE A 346 3.13 -0.73 -9.03
CA ILE A 346 2.27 -1.57 -8.17
C ILE A 346 1.63 -0.71 -7.08
N LEU A 347 2.43 0.17 -6.46
CA LEU A 347 1.97 1.06 -5.39
C LEU A 347 1.53 2.39 -5.96
N GLY A 348 0.24 2.72 -5.83
CA GLY A 348 -0.30 3.90 -6.48
C GLY A 348 -0.37 5.15 -5.61
N PHE A 349 -0.51 6.30 -6.27
CA PHE A 349 -0.91 7.56 -5.64
C PHE A 349 -2.08 8.20 -6.42
N ARG A 350 -2.71 9.22 -5.83
CA ARG A 350 -3.86 9.93 -6.41
C ARG A 350 -3.50 10.58 -7.75
N GLY A 351 -4.30 10.30 -8.79
CA GLY A 351 -4.05 10.74 -10.17
C GLY A 351 -3.87 12.26 -10.33
N TYR A 352 -4.56 13.08 -9.54
CA TYR A 352 -4.42 14.54 -9.60
C TYR A 352 -2.97 15.01 -9.36
N ARG A 353 -2.18 14.28 -8.55
CA ARG A 353 -0.77 14.63 -8.30
C ARG A 353 0.05 14.48 -9.57
N LEU A 354 -0.23 13.45 -10.36
CA LEU A 354 0.44 13.21 -11.63
C LEU A 354 0.11 14.32 -12.63
N ALA A 355 -1.17 14.66 -12.75
CA ALA A 355 -1.65 15.73 -13.62
C ALA A 355 -1.03 17.09 -13.22
N MET A 356 -0.95 17.37 -11.92
CA MET A 356 -0.33 18.60 -11.43
C MET A 356 1.16 18.69 -11.79
N ILE A 357 1.93 17.59 -11.66
CA ILE A 357 3.35 17.57 -12.06
C ILE A 357 3.49 17.82 -13.56
N PHE A 358 2.70 17.09 -14.36
CA PHE A 358 2.69 17.23 -15.81
C PHE A 358 2.42 18.68 -16.22
N LEU A 359 1.37 19.31 -15.67
CA LEU A 359 0.99 20.68 -16.00
C LEU A 359 1.99 21.71 -15.48
N LEU A 360 2.42 21.61 -14.22
CA LEU A 360 3.36 22.56 -13.61
C LEU A 360 4.71 22.53 -14.31
N THR A 361 5.22 21.35 -14.68
CA THR A 361 6.48 21.28 -15.42
C THR A 361 6.34 21.92 -16.79
N GLY A 362 5.27 21.66 -17.54
CA GLY A 362 5.04 22.31 -18.84
C GLY A 362 4.96 23.84 -18.73
N LEU A 363 4.29 24.37 -17.71
CA LEU A 363 4.09 25.80 -17.51
C LEU A 363 5.34 26.54 -16.98
N VAL A 364 6.13 25.90 -16.11
CA VAL A 364 7.28 26.54 -15.45
C VAL A 364 8.59 26.28 -16.18
N ALA A 365 8.81 25.05 -16.65
CA ALA A 365 10.11 24.66 -17.19
C ALA A 365 10.39 25.28 -18.56
N ILE A 366 9.37 25.48 -19.41
CA ILE A 366 9.57 26.04 -20.76
C ILE A 366 9.96 27.52 -20.73
N PRO A 367 9.25 28.43 -20.04
CA PRO A 367 9.68 29.83 -19.96
C PRO A 367 11.06 29.98 -19.32
N ALA A 368 11.36 29.16 -18.31
CA ALA A 368 12.67 29.14 -17.66
C ALA A 368 13.77 28.66 -18.62
N ALA A 369 13.54 27.57 -19.35
CA ALA A 369 14.49 27.04 -20.32
C ALA A 369 14.76 28.05 -21.42
N PHE A 370 13.72 28.62 -22.02
CA PHE A 370 13.83 29.64 -23.06
C PHE A 370 14.65 30.87 -22.61
N ALA A 371 14.42 31.36 -21.39
CA ALA A 371 15.16 32.49 -20.84
C ALA A 371 16.65 32.17 -20.64
N LEU A 372 16.96 30.99 -20.09
CA LEU A 372 18.33 30.55 -19.83
C LEU A 372 19.10 30.23 -21.12
N GLU A 373 18.46 29.58 -22.08
CA GLU A 373 19.01 29.30 -23.40
C GLU A 373 19.45 30.58 -24.11
N ARG A 374 18.64 31.65 -24.06
CA ARG A 374 18.99 32.94 -24.68
C ARG A 374 20.23 33.58 -24.07
N LEU A 375 20.52 33.31 -22.79
CA LEU A 375 21.69 33.87 -22.11
C LEU A 375 22.97 33.09 -22.41
N TRP A 376 22.88 31.79 -22.68
CA TRP A 376 24.03 30.87 -22.74
C TRP A 376 24.29 30.29 -24.13
N MET A 377 23.36 30.36 -25.08
CA MET A 377 23.62 29.95 -26.44
C MET A 377 24.51 30.96 -27.15
N VAL A 378 25.48 30.44 -27.90
CA VAL A 378 26.49 31.24 -28.58
C VAL A 378 26.58 30.84 -30.05
N ALA A 379 26.94 31.78 -30.92
CA ALA A 379 27.24 31.47 -32.32
C ALA A 379 28.36 30.40 -32.41
N PRO A 380 28.28 29.45 -33.36
CA PRO A 380 29.28 28.38 -33.49
C PRO A 380 30.72 28.87 -33.62
N SER A 381 30.92 30.07 -34.17
CA SER A 381 32.23 30.72 -34.34
C SER A 381 32.88 31.20 -33.03
N VAL A 382 32.10 31.33 -31.96
CA VAL A 382 32.55 31.84 -30.65
C VAL A 382 32.50 30.74 -29.58
N ALA A 383 32.05 29.53 -29.94
CA ALA A 383 32.07 28.38 -29.05
C ALA A 383 33.52 27.96 -28.73
N PRO A 384 33.78 27.41 -27.53
CA PRO A 384 35.11 26.94 -27.17
C PRO A 384 35.64 25.90 -28.19
N PRO A 385 36.90 26.02 -28.65
CA PRO A 385 37.44 25.17 -29.72
C PRO A 385 37.36 23.67 -29.43
N PHE A 386 37.42 23.30 -28.14
CA PHE A 386 37.36 21.90 -27.71
C PHE A 386 35.94 21.31 -27.70
N LEU A 387 34.87 22.13 -27.70
CA LEU A 387 33.48 21.66 -27.73
C LEU A 387 32.87 21.76 -29.14
N GLY A 388 33.29 22.75 -29.93
CA GLY A 388 32.86 22.89 -31.32
C GLY A 388 31.34 22.83 -31.50
N SER A 389 30.87 21.95 -32.39
CA SER A 389 29.45 21.75 -32.71
C SER A 389 28.62 21.13 -31.58
N PHE A 390 29.25 20.62 -30.52
CA PHE A 390 28.55 20.06 -29.36
C PHE A 390 28.15 21.10 -28.31
N TYR A 391 28.71 22.32 -28.37
CA TYR A 391 28.48 23.33 -27.33
C TYR A 391 26.98 23.63 -27.12
N ASN A 392 26.28 24.07 -28.16
CA ASN A 392 24.85 24.42 -28.05
C ASN A 392 23.97 23.21 -27.68
N PRO A 393 24.13 22.01 -28.30
CA PRO A 393 23.39 20.82 -27.88
C PRO A 393 23.57 20.46 -26.39
N ILE A 394 24.79 20.59 -25.85
CA ILE A 394 25.07 20.36 -24.43
C ILE A 394 24.33 21.38 -23.57
N ILE A 395 24.42 22.68 -23.91
CA ILE A 395 23.78 23.75 -23.15
C ILE A 395 22.26 23.55 -23.10
N VAL A 396 21.62 23.29 -24.25
CA VAL A 396 20.18 22.98 -24.33
C VAL A 396 19.84 21.81 -23.42
N ALA A 397 20.60 20.71 -23.52
CA ALA A 397 20.32 19.52 -22.73
C ALA A 397 20.47 19.77 -21.22
N ILE A 398 21.47 20.56 -20.78
CA ILE A 398 21.66 20.92 -19.37
C ILE A 398 20.47 21.77 -18.90
N VAL A 399 20.18 22.85 -19.64
CA VAL A 399 19.15 23.82 -19.26
C VAL A 399 17.79 23.15 -19.16
N GLU A 400 17.38 22.44 -20.22
CA GLU A 400 16.08 21.79 -20.26
C GLU A 400 15.91 20.72 -19.18
N GLU A 401 16.86 19.81 -19.00
CA GLU A 401 16.72 18.74 -17.99
C GLU A 401 16.75 19.31 -16.57
N CYS A 402 17.55 20.35 -16.29
CA CYS A 402 17.52 21.03 -14.99
C CYS A 402 16.16 21.70 -14.73
N CYS A 403 15.61 22.40 -15.72
CA CYS A 403 14.30 23.06 -15.61
C CYS A 403 13.17 22.04 -15.39
N LYS A 404 13.17 20.92 -16.13
CA LYS A 404 12.16 19.85 -15.98
C LYS A 404 12.19 19.23 -14.57
N LEU A 405 13.38 19.06 -14.00
CA LEU A 405 13.57 18.45 -12.68
C LEU A 405 13.31 19.40 -11.51
N LEU A 406 13.10 20.70 -11.72
CA LEU A 406 12.84 21.65 -10.64
C LEU A 406 11.59 21.27 -9.82
N VAL A 407 10.48 20.96 -10.50
CA VAL A 407 9.23 20.52 -9.85
C VAL A 407 9.45 19.21 -9.10
N PHE A 408 10.19 18.27 -9.70
CA PHE A 408 10.52 16.99 -9.07
C PHE A 408 11.38 17.17 -7.81
N PHE A 409 12.37 18.06 -7.85
CA PHE A 409 13.24 18.36 -6.71
C PHE A 409 12.46 18.91 -5.49
N ILE A 410 11.46 19.76 -5.74
CA ILE A 410 10.58 20.27 -4.67
C ILE A 410 9.81 19.11 -4.01
N LEU A 411 9.28 18.18 -4.80
CA LEU A 411 8.58 16.99 -4.29
C LEU A 411 9.50 16.05 -3.52
N LEU A 412 10.74 15.90 -3.99
CA LEU A 412 11.78 15.11 -3.32
C LEU A 412 12.10 15.68 -1.94
N ARG A 413 12.27 17.00 -1.82
CA ARG A 413 12.50 17.70 -0.54
C ARG A 413 11.33 17.56 0.44
N ARG A 414 10.09 17.43 -0.06
CA ARG A 414 8.90 17.20 0.76
C ARG A 414 8.70 15.73 1.16
N HIS A 415 9.66 14.84 0.88
CA HIS A 415 9.60 13.40 1.17
C HIS A 415 8.39 12.69 0.52
N GLN A 416 7.94 13.21 -0.62
CA GLN A 416 6.80 12.66 -1.35
C GLN A 416 7.20 11.57 -2.34
N VAL A 417 8.50 11.35 -2.59
CA VAL A 417 9.04 10.31 -3.48
C VAL A 417 9.78 9.27 -2.62
N ARG A 418 9.18 8.09 -2.40
CA ARG A 418 9.70 7.08 -1.48
C ARG A 418 10.23 5.84 -2.18
N PHE A 419 9.65 5.47 -3.31
CA PHE A 419 10.05 4.31 -4.10
C PHE A 419 10.72 4.71 -5.41
N LEU A 420 11.51 3.81 -5.98
CA LEU A 420 12.14 3.99 -7.28
C LEU A 420 11.10 4.27 -8.39
N MET A 421 9.97 3.55 -8.37
CA MET A 421 8.90 3.78 -9.34
C MET A 421 8.26 5.16 -9.22
N ASP A 422 8.22 5.77 -8.02
CA ASP A 422 7.74 7.15 -7.88
C ASP A 422 8.66 8.11 -8.66
N ALA A 423 9.98 7.91 -8.56
CA ALA A 423 10.96 8.73 -9.27
C ALA A 423 10.80 8.59 -10.80
N ILE A 424 10.63 7.36 -11.27
CA ILE A 424 10.41 7.05 -12.69
C ILE A 424 9.12 7.70 -13.20
N VAL A 425 8.00 7.50 -12.51
CA VAL A 425 6.68 7.99 -12.94
C VAL A 425 6.62 9.52 -12.90
N PHE A 426 7.13 10.15 -11.84
CA PHE A 426 7.14 11.61 -11.73
C PHE A 426 8.13 12.26 -12.70
N GLY A 427 9.30 11.65 -12.92
CA GLY A 427 10.26 12.13 -13.93
C GLY A 427 9.70 12.00 -15.35
N ALA A 428 9.03 10.88 -15.67
CA ALA A 428 8.33 10.70 -16.93
C ALA A 428 7.24 11.76 -17.13
N ALA A 429 6.43 12.03 -16.10
CA ALA A 429 5.41 13.07 -16.16
C ALA A 429 5.98 14.48 -16.32
N ALA A 430 7.10 14.79 -15.66
CA ALA A 430 7.78 16.07 -15.81
C ALA A 430 8.29 16.25 -17.26
N GLY A 431 9.02 15.25 -17.79
CA GLY A 431 9.56 15.30 -19.15
C GLY A 431 8.46 15.34 -20.22
N MET A 432 7.38 14.58 -20.02
CA MET A 432 6.24 14.58 -20.94
C MET A 432 5.38 15.84 -20.84
N GLY A 433 5.27 16.44 -19.66
CA GLY A 433 4.61 17.74 -19.50
C GLY A 433 5.30 18.84 -20.30
N PHE A 434 6.63 18.85 -20.28
CA PHE A 434 7.44 19.72 -21.15
C PHE A 434 7.21 19.40 -22.63
N ALA A 435 7.37 18.13 -23.03
CA ALA A 435 7.23 17.72 -24.42
C ALA A 435 5.85 18.02 -25.02
N ALA A 436 4.79 17.99 -24.20
CA ALA A 436 3.43 18.31 -24.64
C ALA A 436 3.28 19.77 -25.05
N ILE A 437 3.68 20.70 -24.17
CA ILE A 437 3.62 22.13 -24.47
C ILE A 437 4.58 22.49 -25.61
N GLU A 438 5.77 21.91 -25.64
CA GLU A 438 6.73 22.09 -26.73
C GLU A 438 6.13 21.65 -28.08
N SER A 439 5.45 20.49 -28.13
CA SER A 439 4.79 20.00 -29.35
C SER A 439 3.65 20.93 -29.81
N ILE A 440 2.90 21.51 -28.87
CA ILE A 440 1.87 22.51 -29.15
C ILE A 440 2.51 23.77 -29.75
N LEU A 441 3.64 24.24 -29.21
CA LEU A 441 4.34 25.41 -29.76
C LEU A 441 4.86 25.17 -31.18
N TYR A 442 5.47 24.00 -31.45
CA TYR A 442 5.91 23.66 -32.80
C TYR A 442 4.75 23.55 -33.79
N GLY A 443 3.64 22.94 -33.38
CA GLY A 443 2.44 22.87 -34.21
C GLY A 443 1.84 24.26 -34.45
N TRP A 444 1.82 25.14 -33.43
CA TRP A 444 1.35 26.52 -33.54
C TRP A 444 2.16 27.33 -34.56
N THR A 445 3.49 27.24 -34.53
CA THR A 445 4.36 27.92 -35.49
C THR A 445 4.07 27.48 -36.94
N ASN A 446 3.77 26.20 -37.15
CA ASN A 446 3.38 25.67 -38.47
C ASN A 446 1.94 26.04 -38.87
N LEU A 447 1.06 26.23 -37.90
CA LEU A 447 -0.30 26.71 -38.14
C LEU A 447 -0.30 28.17 -38.58
N GLN A 448 0.61 28.99 -38.05
CA GLN A 448 0.78 30.40 -38.44
C GLN A 448 1.32 30.58 -39.87
N SER A 449 2.05 29.60 -40.41
CA SER A 449 2.50 29.60 -41.80
C SER A 449 1.47 29.00 -42.78
N ASP A 450 0.20 28.90 -42.37
CA ASP A 450 -0.96 28.38 -43.11
C ASP A 450 -0.87 26.93 -43.62
N SER A 451 0.13 26.17 -43.19
CA SER A 451 0.31 24.78 -43.60
C SER A 451 -0.27 23.81 -42.57
N SER A 452 -1.56 23.52 -42.72
CA SER A 452 -2.25 22.50 -41.90
C SER A 452 -1.57 21.13 -42.02
N LEU A 453 -1.05 20.81 -43.21
CA LEU A 453 -0.32 19.56 -43.44
C LEU A 453 1.01 19.50 -42.68
N SER A 454 1.80 20.59 -42.66
CA SER A 454 3.07 20.57 -41.92
C SER A 454 2.84 20.53 -40.41
N MET A 455 1.82 21.23 -39.91
CA MET A 455 1.38 21.11 -38.51
C MET A 455 1.07 19.64 -38.18
N LEU A 456 0.24 18.97 -38.98
CA LEU A 456 -0.13 17.57 -38.76
C LEU A 456 1.08 16.64 -38.79
N VAL A 457 1.97 16.79 -39.78
CA VAL A 457 3.20 15.98 -39.90
C VAL A 457 4.06 16.13 -38.64
N VAL A 458 4.28 17.37 -38.19
CA VAL A 458 5.06 17.65 -36.99
C VAL A 458 4.41 17.01 -35.75
N LEU A 459 3.09 17.12 -35.59
CA LEU A 459 2.38 16.52 -34.44
C LEU A 459 2.45 14.99 -34.44
N TRP A 460 2.30 14.35 -35.59
CA TRP A 460 2.40 12.89 -35.72
C TRP A 460 3.81 12.37 -35.43
N VAL A 461 4.82 13.00 -36.03
CA VAL A 461 6.22 12.65 -35.80
C VAL A 461 6.59 12.83 -34.32
N ARG A 462 6.19 13.96 -33.72
CA ARG A 462 6.47 14.22 -32.30
C ARG A 462 5.70 13.27 -31.37
N THR A 463 4.45 12.94 -31.68
CA THR A 463 3.67 11.94 -30.93
C THR A 463 4.35 10.57 -30.92
N LEU A 464 4.89 10.14 -32.06
CA LEU A 464 5.58 8.84 -32.18
C LEU A 464 6.94 8.85 -31.49
N LEU A 465 7.69 9.96 -31.60
CA LEU A 465 9.07 10.04 -31.13
C LEU A 465 9.21 10.52 -29.67
N SER A 466 8.23 11.22 -29.10
CA SER A 466 8.34 11.76 -27.74
C SER A 466 8.65 10.70 -26.67
N PRO A 467 8.12 9.46 -26.71
CA PRO A 467 8.51 8.38 -25.79
C PRO A 467 9.99 8.04 -25.79
N PHE A 468 10.67 8.21 -26.93
CA PHE A 468 12.09 7.91 -27.10
C PHE A 468 13.01 9.07 -26.67
N GLY A 469 12.42 10.20 -26.26
CA GLY A 469 13.13 11.40 -25.87
C GLY A 469 12.80 11.84 -24.44
N HIS A 470 12.30 13.08 -24.31
CA HIS A 470 12.16 13.82 -23.06
C HIS A 470 11.61 13.01 -21.88
N GLY A 471 10.49 12.30 -22.04
CA GLY A 471 9.91 11.55 -20.92
C GLY A 471 10.81 10.41 -20.41
N THR A 472 11.57 9.78 -21.30
CA THR A 472 12.50 8.70 -20.94
C THR A 472 13.74 9.26 -20.24
N TRP A 473 14.38 10.29 -20.82
CA TRP A 473 15.59 10.86 -20.24
C TRP A 473 15.32 11.57 -18.91
N THR A 474 14.26 12.37 -18.82
CA THR A 474 13.90 13.02 -17.56
C THR A 474 13.52 12.00 -16.48
N ALA A 475 12.92 10.85 -16.83
CA ALA A 475 12.71 9.75 -15.87
C ALA A 475 14.03 9.17 -15.35
N ILE A 476 15.00 8.93 -16.23
CA ILE A 476 16.34 8.43 -15.87
C ILE A 476 17.07 9.44 -14.97
N ALA A 477 17.03 10.72 -15.34
CA ALA A 477 17.62 11.80 -14.57
C ALA A 477 16.97 11.96 -13.19
N ALA A 478 15.64 11.86 -13.12
CA ALA A 478 14.89 11.89 -11.86
C ALA A 478 15.27 10.73 -10.93
N VAL A 479 15.50 9.52 -11.48
CA VAL A 479 16.02 8.37 -10.72
C VAL A 479 17.40 8.68 -10.16
N GLY A 480 18.31 9.20 -10.99
CA GLY A 480 19.63 9.64 -10.53
C GLY A 480 19.51 10.61 -9.36
N LEU A 481 18.71 11.67 -9.52
CA LEU A 481 18.52 12.71 -8.50
C LEU A 481 17.92 12.15 -7.20
N TRP A 482 16.94 11.25 -7.32
CA TRP A 482 16.35 10.56 -6.18
C TRP A 482 17.38 9.69 -5.44
N MET A 483 18.20 8.92 -6.15
CA MET A 483 19.26 8.10 -5.54
C MET A 483 20.33 8.94 -4.82
N GLY A 484 20.68 10.10 -5.38
CA GLY A 484 21.70 11.00 -4.81
C GLY A 484 21.23 11.80 -3.60
N LEU A 485 19.97 12.25 -3.57
CA LEU A 485 19.47 13.21 -2.57
C LEU A 485 18.45 12.66 -1.58
N ALA A 486 17.89 11.46 -1.79
CA ALA A 486 16.92 10.89 -0.86
C ALA A 486 17.59 10.52 0.47
N LYS A 487 17.30 11.30 1.52
CA LYS A 487 17.76 11.02 2.90
C LYS A 487 17.03 9.86 3.57
N HIS A 488 15.78 9.59 3.18
CA HIS A 488 14.89 8.57 3.75
C HIS A 488 14.38 7.62 2.66
N THR A 489 15.30 7.05 1.89
CA THR A 489 14.99 5.96 0.97
C THR A 489 14.69 4.70 1.78
N THR A 490 13.65 3.95 1.42
CA THR A 490 13.52 2.55 1.83
C THR A 490 14.86 1.86 1.56
N LEU A 491 15.41 1.14 2.55
CA LEU A 491 16.82 0.73 2.59
C LEU A 491 17.27 -0.20 1.46
N GLN A 492 16.36 -0.60 0.58
CA GLN A 492 16.57 -1.61 -0.44
C GLN A 492 17.43 -1.14 -1.64
N ILE A 493 17.82 0.13 -1.71
CA ILE A 493 18.65 0.65 -2.84
C ILE A 493 19.82 1.53 -2.40
N GLN A 494 20.13 1.68 -1.10
CA GLN A 494 21.22 2.58 -0.74
C GLN A 494 22.59 1.92 -1.00
N PRO A 495 23.45 2.51 -1.86
CA PRO A 495 24.83 2.10 -2.00
C PRO A 495 25.57 2.20 -0.67
N ARG A 496 26.54 1.28 -0.48
CA ARG A 496 27.25 1.07 0.79
C ARG A 496 28.01 2.31 1.29
N ASN A 497 28.36 3.26 0.42
CA ASN A 497 29.04 4.52 0.78
C ASN A 497 28.49 5.75 0.02
N GLN A 498 28.81 6.95 0.52
CA GLN A 498 28.36 8.22 -0.09
C GLN A 498 28.93 8.43 -1.50
N TRP A 499 30.15 7.97 -1.77
CA TRP A 499 30.78 8.08 -3.09
C TRP A 499 30.03 7.27 -4.17
N ALA A 500 29.54 6.08 -3.86
CA ALA A 500 28.73 5.30 -4.78
C ALA A 500 27.35 5.94 -5.02
N LYS A 501 26.78 6.64 -4.03
CA LYS A 501 25.54 7.44 -4.23
C LYS A 501 25.77 8.59 -5.21
N ILE A 502 26.85 9.34 -5.01
CA ILE A 502 27.23 10.46 -5.89
C ILE A 502 27.57 9.92 -7.27
N GLY A 503 28.35 8.85 -7.37
CA GLY A 503 28.73 8.24 -8.65
C GLY A 503 27.53 7.74 -9.46
N MET A 504 26.56 7.10 -8.82
CA MET A 504 25.35 6.62 -9.50
C MET A 504 24.40 7.76 -9.89
N PHE A 505 24.28 8.81 -9.06
CA PHE A 505 23.59 10.06 -9.42
C PHE A 505 24.23 10.70 -10.65
N SER A 506 25.53 11.00 -10.57
CA SER A 506 26.29 11.65 -11.63
C SER A 506 26.28 10.83 -12.91
N GLY A 507 26.36 9.49 -12.80
CA GLY A 507 26.31 8.58 -13.94
C GLY A 507 24.96 8.62 -14.67
N LEU A 508 23.84 8.43 -13.97
CA LEU A 508 22.51 8.43 -14.61
C LEU A 508 22.15 9.81 -15.16
N PHE A 509 22.50 10.88 -14.44
CA PHE A 509 22.28 12.24 -14.92
C PHE A 509 23.13 12.56 -16.16
N ALA A 510 24.41 12.17 -16.16
CA ALA A 510 25.29 12.33 -17.32
C ALA A 510 24.83 11.52 -18.52
N VAL A 511 24.34 10.29 -18.32
CA VAL A 511 23.74 9.47 -19.39
C VAL A 511 22.53 10.16 -19.99
N SER A 512 21.62 10.68 -19.15
CA SER A 512 20.46 11.45 -19.63
C SER A 512 20.89 12.67 -20.46
N LEU A 513 21.86 13.44 -19.95
CA LEU A 513 22.37 14.63 -20.63
C LEU A 513 23.04 14.28 -21.96
N GLY A 514 23.84 13.20 -21.99
CA GLY A 514 24.51 12.73 -23.20
C GLY A 514 23.53 12.26 -24.26
N LEU A 515 22.51 11.47 -23.89
CA LEU A 515 21.46 11.03 -24.81
C LEU A 515 20.72 12.22 -25.42
N HIS A 516 20.36 13.21 -24.60
CA HIS A 516 19.68 14.41 -25.06
C HIS A 516 20.59 15.28 -25.96
N THR A 517 21.86 15.47 -25.57
CA THR A 517 22.87 16.19 -26.38
C THR A 517 23.01 15.55 -27.76
N LEU A 518 23.16 14.22 -27.81
CA LEU A 518 23.31 13.48 -29.06
C LEU A 518 22.05 13.55 -29.91
N TRP A 519 20.86 13.59 -29.31
CA TRP A 519 19.60 13.76 -30.05
C TRP A 519 19.50 15.12 -30.73
N ASN A 520 19.96 16.18 -30.07
CA ASN A 520 19.97 17.55 -30.59
C ASN A 520 21.19 17.86 -31.46
N TYR A 521 22.11 16.91 -31.60
CA TYR A 521 23.30 17.08 -32.41
C TYR A 521 22.95 17.19 -33.90
N SER A 522 23.57 18.16 -34.58
CA SER A 522 23.38 18.37 -36.01
C SER A 522 24.26 17.42 -36.81
N TYR A 523 23.68 16.31 -37.26
CA TYR A 523 24.37 15.28 -38.04
C TYR A 523 24.59 15.68 -39.51
N PRO A 524 25.73 15.32 -40.13
CA PRO A 524 26.05 15.71 -41.51
C PRO A 524 25.12 15.10 -42.59
N SER A 525 24.51 13.94 -42.32
CA SER A 525 23.61 13.26 -43.26
C SER A 525 22.30 12.84 -42.62
N GLY A 526 21.21 12.90 -43.40
CA GLY A 526 19.87 12.56 -42.93
C GLY A 526 19.71 11.08 -42.54
N SER A 527 20.36 10.16 -43.26
CA SER A 527 20.35 8.73 -42.92
C SER A 527 21.10 8.45 -41.62
N PHE A 528 22.25 9.10 -41.40
CA PHE A 528 22.99 8.98 -40.15
C PHE A 528 22.21 9.57 -38.97
N ARG A 529 21.51 10.69 -39.18
CA ARG A 529 20.61 11.28 -38.18
C ARG A 529 19.53 10.29 -37.75
N LEU A 530 18.85 9.64 -38.70
CA LEU A 530 17.79 8.66 -38.38
C LEU A 530 18.32 7.44 -37.62
N LEU A 531 19.46 6.88 -38.06
CA LEU A 531 20.10 5.75 -37.37
C LEU A 531 20.54 6.14 -35.95
N ALA A 532 21.15 7.31 -35.79
CA ALA A 532 21.56 7.82 -34.49
C ALA A 532 20.36 8.03 -33.56
N MET A 533 19.29 8.69 -34.02
CA MET A 533 18.07 8.88 -33.24
C MET A 533 17.43 7.54 -32.83
N GLY A 534 17.37 6.55 -33.73
CA GLY A 534 16.89 5.21 -33.42
C GLY A 534 17.72 4.52 -32.34
N ALA A 535 19.06 4.57 -32.46
CA ALA A 535 19.97 3.99 -31.47
C ALA A 535 19.88 4.69 -30.10
N ILE A 536 19.88 6.02 -30.06
CA ILE A 536 19.73 6.82 -28.84
C ILE A 536 18.41 6.51 -28.14
N GLY A 537 17.31 6.47 -28.90
CA GLY A 537 15.99 6.12 -28.39
C GLY A 537 15.95 4.70 -27.81
N ALA A 538 16.52 3.72 -28.51
CA ALA A 538 16.57 2.33 -28.05
C ALA A 538 17.40 2.17 -26.77
N ILE A 539 18.55 2.85 -26.67
CA ILE A 539 19.39 2.86 -25.45
C ILE A 539 18.61 3.47 -24.28
N GLY A 540 17.96 4.63 -24.50
CA GLY A 540 17.16 5.30 -23.48
C GLY A 540 16.02 4.42 -22.96
N ILE A 541 15.22 3.85 -23.87
CA ILE A 541 14.10 2.97 -23.48
C ILE A 541 14.60 1.69 -22.82
N GLY A 542 15.67 1.07 -23.34
CA GLY A 542 16.27 -0.13 -22.74
C GLY A 542 16.68 0.12 -21.29
N LEU A 543 17.33 1.25 -21.01
CA LEU A 543 17.70 1.66 -19.65
C LEU A 543 16.45 1.88 -18.78
N LEU A 544 15.46 2.62 -19.29
CA LEU A 544 14.21 2.90 -18.56
C LEU A 544 13.45 1.62 -18.21
N LEU A 545 13.33 0.68 -19.15
CA LEU A 545 12.67 -0.62 -18.91
C LEU A 545 13.40 -1.43 -17.84
N GLY A 546 14.75 -1.40 -17.84
CA GLY A 546 15.56 -2.00 -16.78
C GLY A 546 15.27 -1.37 -15.41
N LEU A 547 15.18 -0.04 -15.34
CA LEU A 547 14.84 0.69 -14.11
C LEU A 547 13.41 0.39 -13.65
N ILE A 548 12.44 0.31 -14.57
CA ILE A 548 11.04 -0.06 -14.27
C ILE A 548 10.99 -1.48 -13.70
N ARG A 549 11.67 -2.45 -14.34
CA ARG A 549 11.71 -3.83 -13.85
C ARG A 549 12.26 -3.88 -12.43
N ARG A 550 13.39 -3.23 -12.18
CA ARG A 550 13.98 -3.15 -10.84
C ARG A 550 13.03 -2.47 -9.84
N GLY A 551 12.41 -1.36 -10.21
CA GLY A 551 11.45 -0.64 -9.37
C GLY A 551 10.26 -1.50 -8.95
N ARG A 552 9.69 -2.25 -9.91
CA ARG A 552 8.59 -3.19 -9.64
C ARG A 552 8.99 -4.32 -8.69
N GLN A 553 10.18 -4.89 -8.86
CA GLN A 553 10.68 -5.94 -7.97
C GLN A 553 10.80 -5.46 -6.53
N LEU A 554 11.29 -4.23 -6.31
CA LEU A 554 11.43 -3.63 -4.99
C LEU A 554 10.08 -3.30 -4.33
N GLU A 555 9.14 -2.74 -5.10
CA GLU A 555 7.78 -2.51 -4.61
C GLU A 555 7.10 -3.81 -4.20
N PHE A 556 7.21 -4.84 -5.04
CA PHE A 556 6.64 -6.16 -4.78
C PHE A 556 7.28 -6.86 -3.57
N GLY A 557 8.61 -6.79 -3.45
CA GLY A 557 9.34 -7.34 -2.30
C GLY A 557 8.91 -6.70 -0.99
N THR A 558 8.82 -5.36 -0.96
CA THR A 558 8.31 -4.61 0.21
C THR A 558 6.86 -4.95 0.52
N LEU A 559 6.03 -5.11 -0.51
CA LEU A 559 4.62 -5.50 -0.36
C LEU A 559 4.51 -6.88 0.30
N ARG A 560 5.28 -7.87 -0.16
CA ARG A 560 5.32 -9.23 0.41
C ARG A 560 5.85 -9.25 1.83
N ALA A 561 6.95 -8.55 2.09
CA ALA A 561 7.54 -8.44 3.42
C ALA A 561 6.55 -7.91 4.46
N LEU A 562 5.72 -6.93 4.06
CA LEU A 562 4.73 -6.33 4.93
C LEU A 562 3.38 -7.07 4.92
N ASN A 563 3.07 -7.83 3.87
CA ASN A 563 1.80 -8.53 3.65
C ASN A 563 2.04 -9.98 3.15
N PRO A 564 2.58 -10.85 4.02
CA PRO A 564 3.05 -12.19 3.63
C PRO A 564 1.93 -13.16 3.22
N GLU A 565 0.74 -13.06 3.81
CA GLU A 565 -0.27 -14.13 3.71
C GLU A 565 -1.09 -14.19 2.42
N ASP A 566 -1.04 -13.20 1.51
CA ASP A 566 -2.07 -13.16 0.45
C ASP A 566 -1.72 -12.41 -0.84
N THR A 567 -0.44 -12.37 -1.22
CA THR A 567 0.00 -11.70 -2.45
C THR A 567 0.03 -12.64 -3.66
N ARG A 568 -1.07 -13.37 -3.93
CA ARG A 568 -1.35 -13.83 -5.31
C ARG A 568 -1.81 -12.63 -6.12
N VAL A 569 -0.88 -11.73 -6.41
CA VAL A 569 -1.15 -10.56 -7.27
C VAL A 569 -1.23 -11.09 -8.71
N GLY A 570 -2.41 -11.55 -9.10
CA GLY A 570 -2.62 -12.23 -10.39
C GLY A 570 -3.91 -13.04 -10.49
N GLY A 571 -4.52 -13.41 -9.37
CA GLY A 571 -5.93 -13.85 -9.40
C GLY A 571 -6.80 -12.63 -9.71
N SER A 572 -7.77 -12.77 -10.59
CA SER A 572 -8.81 -11.77 -10.86
C SER A 572 -9.65 -11.53 -9.61
N SER A 573 -9.09 -10.86 -8.61
CA SER A 573 -9.84 -10.33 -7.50
C SER A 573 -10.71 -9.23 -8.09
N SER A 574 -12.03 -9.46 -8.11
CA SER A 574 -13.04 -8.47 -8.48
C SER A 574 -13.05 -7.24 -7.56
N ARG A 575 -12.23 -7.22 -6.51
CA ARG A 575 -12.16 -6.15 -5.52
C ARG A 575 -11.25 -5.01 -5.96
N ALA A 576 -11.71 -3.79 -5.74
CA ALA A 576 -10.97 -2.56 -6.01
C ALA A 576 -9.73 -2.42 -5.12
N ASP A 577 -8.77 -1.59 -5.53
CA ASP A 577 -7.61 -1.25 -4.70
C ASP A 577 -8.02 -0.58 -3.40
N LEU A 578 -7.27 -0.87 -2.34
CA LEU A 578 -7.44 -0.23 -1.05
C LEU A 578 -6.72 1.12 -1.03
N VAL A 579 -7.35 2.13 -0.45
CA VAL A 579 -6.74 3.46 -0.27
C VAL A 579 -6.39 3.66 1.19
N CYS A 580 -5.10 3.85 1.47
CA CYS A 580 -4.63 4.13 2.82
C CYS A 580 -5.20 5.47 3.33
N ASN A 581 -5.84 5.47 4.49
CA ASN A 581 -6.41 6.67 5.11
C ASN A 581 -5.32 7.65 5.60
N GLY A 582 -4.16 7.16 6.03
CA GLY A 582 -3.05 8.02 6.49
C GLY A 582 -2.33 8.75 5.37
N CYS A 583 -1.89 8.04 4.32
CA CYS A 583 -1.04 8.63 3.28
C CYS A 583 -1.67 8.72 1.88
N GLY A 584 -2.86 8.14 1.67
CA GLY A 584 -3.57 8.16 0.39
C GLY A 584 -2.98 7.28 -0.70
N THR A 585 -2.09 6.35 -0.33
CA THR A 585 -1.47 5.37 -1.25
C THR A 585 -2.50 4.29 -1.62
N TYR A 586 -2.51 3.89 -2.89
CA TYR A 586 -3.25 2.72 -3.35
C TYR A 586 -2.41 1.46 -3.12
N SER A 587 -3.05 0.45 -2.54
CA SER A 587 -2.45 -0.86 -2.30
C SER A 587 -3.30 -1.95 -2.93
N PRO A 588 -2.68 -3.05 -3.42
CA PRO A 588 -3.42 -4.17 -3.99
C PRO A 588 -4.50 -4.72 -3.05
N PRO A 589 -5.57 -5.34 -3.61
CA PRO A 589 -6.57 -6.02 -2.79
C PRO A 589 -5.86 -7.04 -1.87
N ASN A 590 -6.40 -7.23 -0.66
CA ASN A 590 -5.85 -8.11 0.40
C ASN A 590 -4.59 -7.59 1.13
N SER A 591 -4.08 -6.41 0.78
CA SER A 591 -3.00 -5.78 1.58
C SER A 591 -3.54 -5.38 2.95
N ARG A 592 -2.97 -5.88 4.04
CA ARG A 592 -3.34 -5.53 5.43
C ARG A 592 -2.66 -4.26 5.93
N TYR A 593 -1.43 -4.00 5.50
CA TYR A 593 -0.65 -2.84 5.88
C TYR A 593 -0.14 -2.07 4.67
N CYS A 594 -0.17 -0.74 4.77
CA CYS A 594 0.31 0.15 3.73
C CYS A 594 1.84 0.14 3.67
N THR A 595 2.40 -0.29 2.54
CA THR A 595 3.85 -0.31 2.26
C THR A 595 4.52 1.06 2.32
N ARG A 596 3.75 2.14 2.27
CA ARG A 596 4.29 3.50 2.27
C ARG A 596 4.36 4.13 3.64
N CYS A 597 3.47 3.79 4.57
CA CYS A 597 3.41 4.41 5.90
C CYS A 597 3.31 3.43 7.08
N GLY A 598 3.12 2.13 6.82
CA GLY A 598 3.01 1.11 7.85
C GLY A 598 1.71 1.15 8.65
N GLN A 599 0.69 1.90 8.22
CA GLN A 599 -0.65 1.87 8.84
C GLN A 599 -1.48 0.72 8.28
N ALA A 600 -2.38 0.17 9.11
CA ALA A 600 -3.37 -0.81 8.74
C ALA A 600 -4.34 -0.25 7.69
N LEU A 601 -4.57 -1.06 6.67
CA LEU A 601 -5.52 -0.82 5.60
C LEU A 601 -6.90 -1.32 6.03
N ARG A 602 -7.93 -0.59 5.61
CA ARG A 602 -9.32 -0.86 5.96
C ARG A 602 -10.19 -0.63 4.74
N ILE A 603 -11.22 -1.43 4.53
CA ILE A 603 -12.28 -1.06 3.60
C ILE A 603 -12.93 0.21 4.17
N ARG A 604 -13.06 1.25 3.35
CA ARG A 604 -13.93 2.37 3.72
C ARG A 604 -15.32 1.80 3.90
N ALA A 605 -15.88 1.87 5.10
CA ALA A 605 -17.30 1.64 5.31
C ALA A 605 -18.01 2.47 4.22
N VAL A 606 -18.66 1.77 3.27
CA VAL A 606 -19.55 2.43 2.33
C VAL A 606 -20.54 3.17 3.22
N GLY A 607 -20.57 4.51 3.12
CA GLY A 607 -21.32 5.34 4.04
C GLY A 607 -22.71 4.76 4.27
N LYS A 608 -23.04 4.57 5.55
CA LYS A 608 -24.44 4.64 5.96
C LYS A 608 -24.91 6.08 5.78
#